data_AF-A0A396ZW59-F1
#
_entry.id   AF-A0A396ZW59-F1
#
_cell.length_a   1.000
_cell.length_b   1.000
_cell.length_c   1.000
_cell.angle_alpha   90.00
_cell.angle_beta   90.00
_cell.angle_gamma   90.00
#
_symmetry.space_group_name_H-M   'P 1'
#
loop_
_entity.id
_entity.type
_entity.pdbx_description
1 polymer ?
#
loop_
_entity_poly.entity_id
_entity_poly.type
_entity_poly.pdbx_seq_one_letter_code
_entity_poly.pdbx_strand_id
1 'polypeptide(L)'
;MKITKRQHNMEPQRVGVRFTPPLVSVEFKCSGKLYIHEIAMDSYLSKHSVMEPPFLRSYVDDVSTAQLTRLVQKIFQKAKPLATLPTADYNNVSENQLRLVKDKMDSVFLSNVLKPGDPGYAYDKQVHVTDLTFDSKCVAVLDRVQTIRSQRLGRLEVF
;
A
#
# COMPACT_ATOMS: atom_id res chain seq x y z
N MET A 1 -34.27 0.49 5.59
CA MET A 1 -34.54 0.47 4.15
C MET A 1 -33.38 -0.27 3.48
N LYS A 2 -33.60 -1.49 2.96
CA LYS A 2 -32.56 -2.29 2.30
C LYS A 2 -32.45 -1.80 0.85
N ILE A 3 -31.32 -1.22 0.47
CA ILE A 3 -31.09 -0.76 -0.90
C ILE A 3 -30.74 -2.01 -1.72
N THR A 4 -31.74 -2.61 -2.35
CA THR A 4 -31.56 -3.69 -3.32
C THR A 4 -31.20 -3.11 -4.69
N LYS A 5 -30.22 -3.76 -5.32
CA LYS A 5 -29.62 -3.47 -6.62
C LYS A 5 -30.67 -3.01 -7.64
N ARG A 6 -30.34 -1.91 -8.35
CA ARG A 6 -31.09 -1.29 -9.47
C ARG A 6 -32.24 -0.35 -9.06
N GLN A 7 -31.91 0.81 -8.51
CA GLN A 7 -32.75 1.99 -8.76
C GLN A 7 -32.05 2.83 -9.83
N HIS A 8 -32.66 2.88 -11.02
CA HIS A 8 -32.18 3.58 -12.22
C HIS A 8 -32.15 5.12 -12.09
N ASN A 9 -32.18 5.67 -10.87
CA ASN A 9 -32.30 7.10 -10.63
C ASN A 9 -31.41 7.58 -9.47
N MET A 10 -30.30 6.87 -9.22
CA MET A 10 -29.29 7.25 -8.24
C MET A 10 -28.12 7.90 -8.97
N GLU A 11 -27.94 9.20 -8.77
CA GLU A 11 -26.78 9.93 -9.30
C GLU A 11 -25.72 10.02 -8.19
N PRO A 12 -24.58 9.32 -8.31
CA PRO A 12 -23.53 9.37 -7.31
C PRO A 12 -22.90 10.77 -7.31
N GLN A 13 -22.83 11.40 -6.14
CA GLN A 13 -22.37 12.77 -6.01
C GLN A 13 -21.01 12.84 -5.33
N ARG A 14 -20.79 12.04 -4.29
CA ARG A 14 -19.53 12.03 -3.54
C ARG A 14 -19.26 10.67 -2.90
N VAL A 15 -17.99 10.30 -2.85
CA VAL A 15 -17.51 9.18 -2.03
C VAL A 15 -16.60 9.74 -0.94
N GLY A 16 -16.93 9.41 0.30
CA GLY A 16 -16.16 9.78 1.49
C GLY A 16 -15.55 8.55 2.15
N VAL A 17 -14.44 8.76 2.85
CA VAL A 17 -13.82 7.75 3.71
C VAL A 17 -13.61 8.31 5.10
N ARG A 18 -13.93 7.51 6.11
CA ARG A 18 -13.62 7.77 7.51
C ARG A 18 -12.67 6.68 7.99
N PHE A 19 -11.64 7.07 8.72
CA PHE A 19 -10.63 6.11 9.22
C PHE A 19 -10.93 5.57 10.61
N THR A 20 -11.75 6.28 11.40
CA THR A 20 -12.06 5.92 12.79
C THR A 20 -13.53 6.24 13.11
N PRO A 21 -14.41 5.25 13.29
CA PRO A 21 -14.25 3.85 12.85
C PRO A 21 -14.17 3.77 11.30
N PRO A 22 -13.49 2.75 10.73
CA PRO A 22 -13.22 2.66 9.31
C PRO A 22 -14.53 2.46 8.51
N LEU A 23 -14.85 3.42 7.65
CA LEU A 23 -16.14 3.48 6.94
C LEU A 23 -15.98 4.13 5.57
N VAL A 24 -16.75 3.65 4.59
CA VAL A 24 -16.96 4.33 3.31
C VAL A 24 -18.37 4.89 3.28
N SER A 25 -18.51 6.16 2.95
CA SER A 25 -19.79 6.80 2.70
C SER A 25 -19.95 7.05 1.20
N VAL A 26 -21.10 6.70 0.65
CA VAL A 26 -21.48 7.04 -0.72
C VAL A 26 -22.70 7.95 -0.66
N GLU A 27 -22.55 9.16 -1.19
CA GLU A 27 -23.60 10.14 -1.28
C GLU A 27 -24.18 10.10 -2.69
N PHE A 28 -25.50 9.98 -2.78
CA PHE A 28 -26.22 9.92 -4.03
C PHE A 28 -27.49 10.77 -3.96
N LYS A 29 -27.84 11.36 -5.10
CA LYS A 29 -29.07 12.10 -5.26
C LYS A 29 -30.12 11.18 -5.86
N CYS A 30 -31.28 11.08 -5.21
CA CYS A 30 -32.43 10.34 -5.71
C CYS A 30 -33.65 11.26 -5.67
N SER A 31 -34.23 11.52 -6.83
CA SER A 31 -35.45 12.33 -6.98
C SER A 31 -35.36 13.69 -6.28
N GLY A 32 -34.22 14.37 -6.41
CA GLY A 32 -33.98 15.69 -5.82
C GLY A 32 -33.55 15.71 -4.36
N LYS A 33 -33.58 14.57 -3.64
CA LYS A 33 -33.12 14.45 -2.25
C LYS A 33 -31.75 13.78 -2.18
N LEU A 34 -30.91 14.26 -1.27
CA LEU A 34 -29.59 13.69 -1.00
C LEU A 34 -29.72 12.53 0.00
N TYR A 35 -29.08 11.41 -0.31
CA TYR A 35 -29.01 10.23 0.55
C TYR A 35 -27.56 9.84 0.75
N ILE A 36 -27.28 9.22 1.90
CA ILE A 36 -25.96 8.73 2.27
C ILE A 36 -26.09 7.25 2.60
N HIS A 37 -25.24 6.43 1.99
CA HIS A 37 -25.09 5.03 2.34
C HIS A 37 -23.73 4.82 3.00
N GLU A 38 -23.76 4.35 4.23
CA GLU A 38 -22.58 4.07 5.03
C GLU A 38 -22.27 2.58 5.04
N ILE A 39 -21.03 2.23 4.73
CA ILE A 39 -20.55 0.85 4.68
C ILE A 39 -19.42 0.71 5.69
N ALA A 40 -19.69 0.01 6.79
CA ALA A 40 -18.69 -0.31 7.81
C ALA A 40 -17.62 -1.25 7.24
N MET A 41 -16.35 -0.91 7.42
CA MET A 41 -15.24 -1.66 6.83
C MET A 41 -14.65 -2.71 7.77
N ASP A 42 -15.01 -2.74 9.06
CA ASP A 42 -14.38 -3.60 10.07
C ASP A 42 -14.36 -5.08 9.68
N SER A 43 -15.52 -5.64 9.29
CA SER A 43 -15.60 -7.05 8.86
C SER A 43 -14.88 -7.31 7.54
N TYR A 44 -14.72 -6.30 6.68
CA TYR A 44 -14.03 -6.45 5.40
C TYR A 44 -12.51 -6.42 5.61
N LEU A 45 -12.02 -5.50 6.44
CA LEU A 45 -10.62 -5.39 6.86
C LEU A 45 -10.13 -6.60 7.65
N SER A 46 -11.03 -7.32 8.34
CA SER A 46 -10.69 -8.53 9.08
C SER A 46 -10.59 -9.77 8.18
N LYS A 47 -11.42 -9.86 7.13
CA LYS A 47 -11.53 -11.04 6.26
C LYS A 47 -10.61 -11.02 5.05
N HIS A 48 -10.28 -9.83 4.55
CA HIS A 48 -9.51 -9.68 3.32
C HIS A 48 -8.11 -9.14 3.60
N SER A 49 -7.08 -9.82 3.08
CA SER A 49 -5.72 -9.27 2.98
C SER A 49 -5.47 -8.55 1.65
N VAL A 50 -6.34 -8.76 0.65
CA VAL A 50 -6.17 -8.33 -0.75
C VAL A 50 -7.19 -7.26 -1.13
N MET A 51 -6.73 -6.28 -1.92
CA MET A 51 -7.32 -4.95 -2.12
C MET A 51 -8.40 -4.85 -3.20
N GLU A 52 -9.21 -5.88 -3.39
CA GLU A 52 -10.25 -5.89 -4.43
C GLU A 52 -11.55 -5.27 -3.89
N PRO A 53 -12.12 -4.19 -4.46
CA PRO A 53 -13.31 -3.51 -3.94
C PRO A 53 -14.61 -3.88 -4.69
N PRO A 54 -15.03 -5.16 -4.81
CA PRO A 54 -16.16 -5.53 -5.66
C PRO A 54 -17.49 -4.95 -5.15
N PHE A 55 -17.60 -4.65 -3.85
CA PHE A 55 -18.84 -4.14 -3.27
C PHE A 55 -19.12 -2.68 -3.64
N LEU A 56 -18.08 -1.84 -3.84
CA LEU A 56 -18.25 -0.42 -4.15
C LEU A 56 -18.73 -0.18 -5.57
N ARG A 57 -18.40 -1.06 -6.52
CA ARG A 57 -18.85 -0.91 -7.91
C ARG A 57 -20.36 -0.79 -8.01
N SER A 58 -21.10 -1.55 -7.20
CA SER A 58 -22.57 -1.52 -7.22
C SER A 58 -23.19 -0.16 -6.86
N TYR A 59 -22.39 0.78 -6.32
CA TYR A 59 -22.83 2.13 -5.95
C TYR A 59 -22.20 3.23 -6.83
N VAL A 60 -21.07 2.95 -7.49
CA VAL A 60 -20.31 3.91 -8.31
C VAL A 60 -19.71 3.17 -9.51
N ASP A 61 -20.49 3.12 -10.60
CA ASP A 61 -20.09 2.46 -11.86
C ASP A 61 -19.14 3.33 -12.70
N ASP A 62 -19.21 4.65 -12.56
CA ASP A 62 -18.42 5.61 -13.35
C ASP A 62 -16.98 5.79 -12.87
N VAL A 63 -16.62 5.21 -11.72
CA VAL A 63 -15.31 5.37 -11.09
C VAL A 63 -14.39 4.22 -11.51
N SER A 64 -13.17 4.56 -11.93
CA SER A 64 -12.19 3.54 -12.31
C SER A 64 -11.88 2.58 -11.15
N THR A 65 -11.66 1.32 -11.50
CA THR A 65 -11.34 0.25 -10.55
C THR A 65 -10.10 0.58 -9.73
N ALA A 66 -9.08 1.14 -10.38
CA ALA A 66 -7.84 1.58 -9.74
C ALA A 66 -8.08 2.67 -8.68
N GLN A 67 -9.00 3.61 -8.91
CA GLN A 67 -9.34 4.64 -7.92
C GLN A 67 -10.02 4.02 -6.69
N LEU A 68 -10.96 3.09 -6.90
CA LEU A 68 -11.62 2.37 -5.81
C LEU A 68 -10.62 1.52 -5.01
N THR A 69 -9.70 0.83 -5.69
CA THR A 69 -8.62 0.06 -5.06
C THR A 69 -7.71 0.95 -4.22
N ARG A 70 -7.28 2.10 -4.76
CA ARG A 70 -6.46 3.07 -4.01
C ARG A 70 -7.19 3.62 -2.77
N LEU A 71 -8.49 3.83 -2.87
CA LEU A 71 -9.31 4.35 -1.78
C LEU A 71 -9.41 3.32 -0.63
N VAL A 72 -9.74 2.07 -0.96
CA VAL A 72 -9.72 0.96 0.00
C VAL A 72 -8.33 0.75 0.58
N GLN A 73 -7.27 0.89 -0.23
CA GLN A 73 -5.89 0.81 0.23
C GLN A 73 -5.52 1.85 1.27
N LYS A 74 -5.96 3.10 1.11
CA LYS A 74 -5.76 4.14 2.12
C LYS A 74 -6.44 3.78 3.45
N ILE A 75 -7.63 3.18 3.41
CA ILE A 75 -8.32 2.72 4.62
C ILE A 75 -7.53 1.59 5.28
N PHE A 76 -7.08 0.59 4.53
CA PHE A 76 -6.24 -0.49 5.05
C PHE A 76 -4.96 0.03 5.70
N GLN A 77 -4.22 0.91 5.03
CA GLN A 77 -2.97 1.48 5.57
C GLN A 77 -3.18 2.30 6.83
N LYS A 78 -4.34 2.93 7.01
CA LYS A 78 -4.64 3.71 8.21
C LYS A 78 -5.20 2.86 9.35
N ALA A 79 -6.01 1.85 9.03
CA ALA A 79 -6.62 0.95 10.00
C ALA A 79 -5.64 -0.12 10.50
N LYS A 80 -4.77 -0.61 9.61
CA LYS A 80 -3.65 -1.49 9.88
C LYS A 80 -2.40 -0.84 9.30
N PRO A 81 -1.79 0.14 10.00
CA PRO A 81 -0.51 0.67 9.58
C PRO A 81 0.46 -0.49 9.46
N LEU A 82 0.82 -0.83 8.21
CA LEU A 82 1.96 -1.69 7.94
C LEU A 82 3.10 -1.10 8.72
N ALA A 83 3.63 -1.89 9.63
CA ALA A 83 4.64 -1.47 10.56
C ALA A 83 5.85 -0.98 9.75
N THR A 84 5.99 0.35 9.64
CA THR A 84 7.01 0.96 8.83
C THR A 84 8.34 0.80 9.53
N LEU A 85 9.25 0.09 8.87
CA LEU A 85 10.63 0.00 9.32
C LEU A 85 11.18 1.43 9.44
N PRO A 86 11.92 1.73 10.51
CA PRO A 86 12.57 3.02 10.66
C PRO A 86 13.53 3.26 9.48
N THR A 87 13.32 4.35 8.74
CA THR A 87 14.27 4.82 7.73
C THR A 87 15.27 5.74 8.43
N ALA A 88 16.48 5.26 8.67
CA ALA A 88 17.57 6.03 9.26
C ALA A 88 18.82 5.92 8.37
N ASP A 89 19.61 7.00 8.30
CA ASP A 89 20.93 6.97 7.66
C ASP A 89 21.93 6.32 8.62
N TYR A 90 22.17 5.02 8.43
CA TYR A 90 23.01 4.21 9.31
C TYR A 90 24.47 4.68 9.41
N ASN A 91 24.93 5.53 8.50
CA ASN A 91 26.28 6.10 8.55
C ASN A 91 26.40 7.28 9.52
N ASN A 92 25.28 7.90 9.91
CA ASN A 92 25.23 9.14 10.70
C ASN A 92 24.41 9.01 12.00
N VAL A 93 24.08 7.80 12.45
CA VAL A 93 23.32 7.57 13.69
C VAL A 93 24.21 7.37 14.90
N SER A 94 23.81 7.93 16.04
CA SER A 94 24.44 7.60 17.33
C SER A 94 24.11 6.17 17.76
N GLU A 95 24.93 5.56 18.63
CA GLU A 95 24.68 4.20 19.15
C GLU A 95 23.31 4.08 19.83
N ASN A 96 22.87 5.13 20.53
CA ASN A 96 21.56 5.16 21.17
C ASN A 96 20.42 5.13 20.14
N GLN A 97 20.56 5.87 19.04
CA GLN A 97 19.58 5.82 17.94
C GLN A 97 19.60 4.46 17.24
N LEU A 98 20.78 3.85 17.08
CA LEU A 98 20.90 2.51 16.49
C LEU A 98 20.15 1.46 17.32
N ARG A 99 20.25 1.53 18.65
CA ARG A 99 19.48 0.67 19.56
C ARG A 99 17.98 0.87 19.40
N LEU A 100 17.51 2.12 19.41
CA LEU A 100 16.09 2.43 19.22
C LEU A 100 15.54 1.94 17.87
N VAL A 101 16.32 2.09 16.81
CA VAL A 101 16.00 1.59 15.47
C VAL A 101 15.89 0.07 15.49
N LYS A 102 16.86 -0.62 16.09
CA LYS A 102 16.87 -2.08 16.23
C LYS A 102 15.67 -2.57 17.04
N ASP A 103 15.40 -1.97 18.19
CA ASP A 103 14.28 -2.36 19.06
C ASP A 103 12.94 -2.20 18.34
N LYS A 104 12.79 -1.15 17.54
CA LYS A 104 11.62 -0.97 16.68
C LYS A 104 11.55 -2.06 15.61
N MET A 105 12.65 -2.38 14.93
CA MET A 105 12.67 -3.47 13.94
C MET A 105 12.29 -4.81 14.57
N ASP A 106 12.82 -5.12 15.76
CA ASP A 106 12.54 -6.37 16.48
C ASP A 106 11.06 -6.43 16.89
N SER A 107 10.47 -5.33 17.37
CA SER A 107 9.04 -5.26 17.68
C SER A 107 8.15 -5.50 16.46
N VAL A 108 8.49 -4.87 15.33
CA VAL A 108 7.77 -5.07 14.06
C VAL A 108 7.89 -6.51 13.58
N PHE A 109 9.10 -7.07 13.63
CA PHE A 109 9.33 -8.46 13.24
C PHE A 109 8.48 -9.41 14.09
N LEU A 110 8.59 -9.34 15.42
CA LEU A 110 7.86 -10.23 16.33
C LEU A 110 6.34 -10.16 16.16
N SER A 111 5.80 -8.98 15.84
CA SER A 111 4.36 -8.83 15.58
C SER A 111 3.88 -9.46 14.27
N ASN A 112 4.78 -9.68 13.31
CA ASN A 112 4.47 -10.21 11.97
C ASN A 112 5.04 -11.62 11.73
N VAL A 113 5.77 -12.19 12.69
CA VAL A 113 6.27 -13.56 12.61
C VAL A 113 5.08 -14.51 12.62
N LEU A 114 4.96 -15.29 11.55
CA LEU A 114 4.03 -16.42 11.45
C LEU A 114 4.79 -17.70 11.77
N LYS A 115 4.24 -18.55 12.65
CA LYS A 115 4.82 -19.85 13.00
C LYS A 115 4.03 -20.99 12.36
N PRO A 116 4.65 -22.17 12.20
CA PRO A 116 3.94 -23.41 11.92
C PRO A 116 2.70 -23.57 12.82
N GLY A 117 1.51 -23.59 12.21
CA GLY A 117 0.23 -23.69 12.91
C GLY A 117 -0.57 -22.39 13.04
N ASP A 118 0.04 -21.23 12.78
CA ASP A 118 -0.68 -19.95 12.78
C ASP A 118 -1.51 -19.78 11.49
N PRO A 119 -2.67 -19.11 11.57
CA PRO A 119 -3.49 -18.83 10.40
C PRO A 119 -2.73 -17.96 9.39
N GLY A 120 -2.55 -18.47 8.17
CA GLY A 120 -1.81 -17.79 7.10
C GLY A 120 -0.33 -18.18 7.00
N TYR A 121 0.18 -19.04 7.89
CA TYR A 121 1.48 -19.68 7.70
C TYR A 121 1.40 -20.69 6.55
N ALA A 122 2.26 -20.55 5.55
CA ALA A 122 2.34 -21.43 4.39
C ALA A 122 3.74 -22.05 4.31
N TYR A 123 3.79 -23.38 4.25
CA TYR A 123 5.01 -24.11 3.91
C TYR A 123 5.37 -23.87 2.44
N ASP A 124 6.66 -23.97 2.13
CA ASP A 124 7.19 -23.93 0.76
C ASP A 124 6.72 -22.71 -0.05
N LYS A 125 6.69 -21.53 0.60
CA LYS A 125 6.32 -20.28 -0.06
C LYS A 125 7.33 -19.94 -1.17
N GLN A 126 6.99 -20.30 -2.40
CA GLN A 126 7.74 -19.91 -3.60
C GLN A 126 7.38 -18.47 -3.96
N VAL A 127 8.32 -17.55 -3.75
CA VAL A 127 8.19 -16.17 -4.21
C VAL A 127 8.93 -16.06 -5.53
N HIS A 128 8.21 -15.88 -6.63
CA HIS A 128 8.83 -15.45 -7.87
C HIS A 128 9.40 -14.05 -7.64
N VAL A 129 10.71 -13.96 -7.49
CA VAL A 129 11.44 -12.71 -7.55
C VAL A 129 11.41 -12.30 -9.02
N THR A 130 10.32 -11.65 -9.44
CA THR A 130 10.35 -10.91 -10.70
C THR A 130 11.39 -9.84 -10.52
N ASP A 131 12.44 -9.88 -11.36
CA ASP A 131 13.49 -8.88 -11.38
C ASP A 131 12.84 -7.50 -11.24
N LEU A 132 13.19 -6.84 -10.14
CA LEU A 132 12.85 -5.45 -9.93
C LEU A 132 13.12 -4.75 -11.25
N THR A 133 12.11 -4.11 -11.84
CA THR A 133 12.35 -3.10 -12.86
C THR A 133 13.40 -2.18 -12.28
N PHE A 134 14.64 -2.37 -12.71
CA PHE A 134 15.80 -1.63 -12.26
C PHE A 134 15.44 -0.17 -12.53
N ASP A 135 15.15 0.55 -11.46
CA ASP A 135 14.75 1.95 -11.53
C ASP A 135 15.81 2.65 -12.39
N SER A 136 15.38 3.28 -13.50
CA SER A 136 16.25 3.66 -14.63
C SER A 136 17.41 4.59 -14.22
N LYS A 137 17.35 5.12 -13.00
CA LYS A 137 18.38 5.91 -12.34
C LYS A 137 19.62 5.09 -11.92
N CYS A 138 19.48 3.80 -11.61
CA CYS A 138 20.59 2.95 -11.17
C CYS A 138 21.51 2.53 -12.32
N VAL A 139 20.96 2.29 -13.52
CA VAL A 139 21.74 1.96 -14.73
C VAL A 139 22.63 3.14 -15.12
N ALA A 140 22.13 4.38 -15.02
CA ALA A 140 22.90 5.59 -15.31
C ALA A 140 24.09 5.82 -14.37
N VAL A 141 24.02 5.33 -13.12
CA VAL A 141 25.14 5.41 -12.17
C VAL A 141 26.23 4.41 -12.54
N LEU A 142 25.86 3.18 -12.93
CA LEU A 142 26.83 2.16 -13.35
C LEU A 142 27.54 2.55 -14.65
N ASP A 143 26.82 3.10 -15.64
CA ASP A 143 27.43 3.63 -16.88
C ASP A 143 28.38 4.80 -16.61
N ARG A 144 28.02 5.71 -15.69
CA ARG A 144 28.90 6.83 -15.29
C ARG A 144 30.17 6.35 -14.59
N VAL A 145 30.08 5.35 -13.71
CA VAL A 145 31.25 4.80 -13.01
C VAL A 145 32.17 4.06 -13.99
N GLN A 146 31.63 3.32 -14.96
CA GLN A 146 32.42 2.68 -16.01
C GLN A 146 33.11 3.71 -16.92
N THR A 147 32.41 4.79 -17.30
CA THR A 147 32.97 5.91 -18.07
C THR A 147 34.13 6.60 -17.33
N ILE A 148 33.95 6.89 -16.02
CA ILE A 148 34.99 7.51 -15.19
C ILE A 148 36.20 6.58 -15.03
N ARG A 149 36.00 5.27 -14.86
CA ARG A 149 37.10 4.29 -14.81
C ARG A 149 37.88 4.24 -16.13
N SER A 150 37.20 4.28 -17.28
CA SER A 150 37.85 4.27 -18.59
C SER A 150 38.64 5.56 -18.86
N GLN A 151 38.15 6.72 -18.41
CA GLN A 151 38.86 8.00 -18.53
C GLN A 151 40.08 8.11 -17.60
N ARG A 152 40.06 7.42 -16.45
CA ARG A 152 41.19 7.43 -15.49
C ARG A 152 42.28 6.44 -15.86
N LEU A 153 41.95 5.33 -16.54
CA LEU A 153 42.94 4.39 -17.08
C LEU A 153 43.57 4.87 -18.40
N GLY A 154 42.88 5.69 -19.20
CA GLY A 154 43.44 6.28 -20.42
C GLY A 154 44.39 7.46 -20.22
N ARG A 155 44.72 7.83 -18.97
CA ARG A 155 45.64 8.94 -18.63
C ARG A 155 46.95 8.46 -17.97
N LEU A 156 47.25 7.17 -18.08
CA LEU A 156 48.49 6.54 -17.63
C LEU A 156 49.05 5.65 -18.75
N GLU A 157 49.30 6.24 -19.92
CA GLU A 157 50.46 5.86 -20.73
C GLU A 157 51.28 7.10 -21.02
N VAL A 158 52.58 6.92 -20.82
CA VAL A 158 53.66 7.91 -20.76
C VAL A 158 54.17 8.13 -22.18
N PHE A 159 54.22 9.38 -22.63
CA PHE A 159 55.36 10.10 -23.24
C PHE A 159 54.89 11.48 -23.70
#